data_AF-A0A2N0QE65-F1
#
_entry.id   AF-A0A2N0QE65-F1
#
_cell.length_a   1.000
_cell.length_b   1.000
_cell.length_c   1.000
_cell.angle_alpha   90.00
_cell.angle_beta   90.00
_cell.angle_gamma   90.00
#
_symmetry.space_group_name_H-M   'P 1'
#
loop_
_entity.id
_entity.type
_entity.pdbx_description
1 polymer ?
#
loop_
_entity_poly.entity_id
_entity_poly.type
_entity_poly.pdbx_seq_one_letter_code
_entity_poly.pdbx_strand_id
1 'polypeptide(L)'
;MRFCFTSLLSFNINYVVDWDLTWFTLKFKPSHDASFTFEHASQHHIFKFKLFLDELPTLEKFKRTRLDLYMDELTCRSCIDCMEDLMHLFMCKRRHLPMQQILLSYQNHLISKIQEAGKLADINSTPFITKLTSLSCWFFSSTNWSSYVLVRGCLPKLFVDLLVDLSIPRNSAMKVVAAIHNNFV
;
A
#
# COMPACT_ATOMS: atom_id res chain seq x y z
N MET A 1 -17.01 12.32 11.04
CA MET A 1 -17.35 10.94 10.66
C MET A 1 -16.14 10.06 11.01
N ARG A 2 -16.21 9.26 12.08
CA ARG A 2 -15.12 8.33 12.44
C ARG A 2 -15.21 7.15 11.47
N PHE A 3 -14.36 7.12 10.44
CA PHE A 3 -14.20 5.92 9.62
C PHE A 3 -13.73 4.79 10.53
N CYS A 4 -14.61 3.84 10.80
CA CYS A 4 -14.32 2.69 11.63
C CYS A 4 -13.47 1.72 10.79
N PHE A 5 -12.15 1.88 10.86
CA PHE A 5 -11.16 1.10 10.09
C PHE A 5 -11.39 -0.42 10.22
N THR A 6 -11.88 -0.86 11.37
CA THR A 6 -12.16 -2.26 11.69
C THR A 6 -13.42 -2.83 11.01
N SER A 7 -14.43 -2.00 10.68
CA SER A 7 -15.71 -2.48 10.11
C SER A 7 -15.68 -2.68 8.60
N LEU A 8 -14.69 -2.12 7.89
CA LEU A 8 -14.53 -2.30 6.43
C LEU A 8 -13.70 -3.54 6.08
N LEU A 9 -12.84 -4.01 6.99
CA LEU A 9 -12.05 -5.23 6.81
C LEU A 9 -12.91 -6.50 6.86
N SER A 10 -14.09 -6.46 7.47
CA SER A 10 -15.00 -7.61 7.58
C SER A 10 -15.74 -7.98 6.28
N PHE A 11 -15.69 -7.15 5.23
CA PHE A 11 -16.38 -7.43 3.97
C PHE A 11 -15.53 -8.11 2.90
N ASN A 12 -14.19 -8.15 3.05
CA ASN A 12 -13.30 -8.78 2.08
C ASN A 12 -12.66 -10.01 2.71
N ILE A 13 -13.33 -11.16 2.54
CA ILE A 13 -12.99 -12.46 3.16
C ILE A 13 -11.54 -12.89 2.88
N ASN A 14 -10.90 -12.33 1.83
CA ASN A 14 -9.57 -12.71 1.36
C ASN A 14 -8.44 -11.72 1.75
N TYR A 15 -8.70 -10.67 2.53
CA TYR A 15 -7.68 -9.68 2.90
C TYR A 15 -7.59 -9.48 4.43
N VAL A 16 -6.78 -10.32 5.08
CA VAL A 16 -6.49 -10.21 6.51
C VAL A 16 -5.19 -9.41 6.71
N VAL A 17 -5.29 -8.28 7.42
CA VAL A 17 -4.13 -7.42 7.73
C VAL A 17 -3.22 -8.11 8.74
N ASP A 18 -1.92 -8.11 8.46
CA ASP A 18 -0.88 -8.47 9.42
C ASP A 18 -0.34 -7.19 10.07
N TRP A 19 -0.75 -6.99 11.32
CA TRP A 19 -0.40 -5.80 12.09
C TRP A 19 1.08 -5.72 12.44
N ASP A 20 1.73 -6.86 12.69
CA ASP A 20 3.16 -6.89 12.97
C ASP A 20 3.97 -6.49 11.74
N LEU A 21 3.60 -7.03 10.57
CA LEU A 21 4.19 -6.67 9.29
C LEU A 21 3.94 -5.20 8.95
N THR A 22 2.70 -4.73 9.13
CA THR A 22 2.32 -3.33 8.89
C THR A 22 3.17 -2.39 9.73
N TRP A 23 3.28 -2.65 11.03
CA TRP A 23 4.07 -1.83 11.95
C TRP A 23 5.56 -1.90 11.65
N PHE A 24 6.06 -3.09 11.30
CA PHE A 24 7.44 -3.30 10.88
C PHE A 24 7.77 -2.46 9.64
N THR A 25 6.92 -2.49 8.62
CA THR A 25 7.12 -1.74 7.36
C THR A 25 7.02 -0.22 7.57
N LEU A 26 6.10 0.26 8.41
CA LEU A 26 6.01 1.68 8.77
C LEU A 26 7.33 2.20 9.37
N LYS A 27 7.95 1.40 10.23
CA LYS A 27 9.24 1.70 10.87
C LYS A 27 10.46 1.36 10.02
N PHE A 28 10.29 0.60 8.95
CA PHE A 28 11.38 0.13 8.11
C PHE A 28 12.06 1.34 7.44
N LYS A 29 13.39 1.41 7.61
CA LYS A 29 14.28 2.38 6.96
C LYS A 29 15.13 1.62 5.95
N PRO A 30 14.99 1.87 4.65
CA PRO A 30 15.84 1.25 3.65
C PRO A 30 17.30 1.67 3.86
N SER A 31 18.23 0.78 3.51
CA SER A 31 19.61 1.18 3.24
C SER A 31 19.61 1.84 1.87
N HIS A 32 19.52 3.16 1.83
CA HIS A 32 19.60 3.90 0.58
C HIS A 32 21.06 4.09 0.15
N ASP A 33 21.28 4.38 -1.13
CA ASP A 33 22.59 4.78 -1.62
C ASP A 33 23.03 6.14 -1.04
N ALA A 34 24.27 6.54 -1.32
CA ALA A 34 24.86 7.77 -0.78
C ALA A 34 24.10 9.06 -1.13
N SER A 35 23.13 9.03 -2.06
CA SER A 35 22.34 10.20 -2.47
C SER A 35 21.16 10.50 -1.53
N PHE A 36 20.73 9.54 -0.73
CA PHE A 36 19.57 9.70 0.14
C PHE A 36 19.96 10.27 1.50
N THR A 37 19.74 11.57 1.66
CA THR A 37 20.10 12.28 2.89
C THR A 37 19.19 11.92 4.06
N PHE A 38 19.65 12.22 5.28
CA PHE A 38 18.84 12.09 6.50
C PHE A 38 17.50 12.85 6.41
N GLU A 39 17.48 13.99 5.72
CA GLU A 39 16.28 14.78 5.53
C GLU A 39 15.24 14.04 4.67
N HIS A 40 15.66 13.47 3.53
CA HIS A 40 14.78 12.66 2.68
C HIS A 40 14.23 11.46 3.44
N ALA A 41 15.06 10.80 4.27
CA ALA A 41 14.61 9.69 5.13
C ALA A 41 13.54 10.11 6.12
N SER A 42 13.70 11.29 6.73
CA SER A 42 12.75 11.86 7.68
C SER A 42 11.42 12.21 6.98
N GLN A 43 11.49 12.88 5.82
CA GLN A 43 10.31 13.27 5.05
C GLN A 43 9.53 12.04 4.56
N HIS A 44 10.22 11.03 4.04
CA HIS A 44 9.59 9.77 3.63
C HIS A 44 8.94 9.05 4.83
N HIS A 45 9.59 9.03 5.99
CA HIS A 45 9.00 8.48 7.20
C HIS A 45 7.72 9.22 7.61
N ILE A 46 7.75 10.56 7.60
CA ILE A 46 6.58 11.40 7.88
C ILE A 46 5.46 11.12 6.87
N PHE A 47 5.80 10.99 5.58
CA PHE A 47 4.83 10.67 4.53
C PHE A 47 4.12 9.35 4.79
N LYS A 48 4.85 8.27 5.10
CA LYS A 48 4.27 6.96 5.43
C LYS A 48 3.29 7.04 6.60
N PHE A 49 3.65 7.73 7.67
CA PHE A 49 2.75 7.90 8.83
C PHE A 49 1.53 8.73 8.48
N LYS A 50 1.69 9.84 7.76
CA LYS A 50 0.55 10.65 7.30
C LYS A 50 -0.37 9.87 6.37
N LEU A 51 0.17 9.03 5.49
CA LEU A 51 -0.63 8.17 4.63
C LEU A 51 -1.42 7.13 5.45
N PHE A 52 -0.75 6.45 6.37
CA PHE A 52 -1.36 5.44 7.23
C PHE A 52 -2.48 5.99 8.13
N LEU A 53 -2.25 7.17 8.72
CA LEU A 53 -3.19 7.84 9.64
C LEU A 53 -4.29 8.63 8.92
N ASP A 54 -4.30 8.67 7.59
CA ASP A 54 -5.17 9.56 6.81
C ASP A 54 -5.01 11.03 7.24
N GLU A 55 -3.77 11.51 7.19
CA GLU A 55 -3.35 12.88 7.47
C GLU A 55 -2.63 13.52 6.28
N LEU A 56 -2.60 12.86 5.11
CA LEU A 56 -2.12 13.52 3.89
C LEU A 56 -2.97 14.77 3.60
N PRO A 57 -2.34 15.84 3.09
CA PRO A 57 -3.03 17.07 2.76
C PRO A 57 -3.89 16.88 1.50
N THR A 58 -5.19 16.66 1.70
CA THR A 58 -6.17 16.60 0.61
C THR A 58 -6.88 17.94 0.47
N LEU A 59 -7.43 18.23 -0.70
CA LEU A 59 -8.21 19.44 -0.93
C LEU A 59 -9.35 19.59 0.09
N GLU A 60 -10.06 18.49 0.38
CA GLU A 60 -11.13 18.49 1.39
C GLU A 60 -10.65 18.83 2.80
N LYS A 61 -9.42 18.44 3.17
CA LYS A 61 -8.82 18.85 4.45
C LYS A 61 -8.40 20.32 4.44
N PHE A 62 -7.87 20.81 3.32
CA PHE A 62 -7.50 22.21 3.18
C PHE A 62 -8.71 23.14 3.29
N LYS A 63 -9.81 22.83 2.60
CA LYS A 63 -11.08 23.58 2.74
C LYS A 63 -11.50 23.71 4.18
N ARG A 64 -11.55 22.59 4.92
CA ARG A 64 -11.94 22.57 6.34
C ARG A 64 -11.00 23.35 7.25
N THR A 65 -9.71 23.38 6.93
CA THR A 65 -8.70 24.02 7.78
C THR A 65 -8.57 25.52 7.50
N ARG A 66 -8.82 25.95 6.25
CA ARG A 66 -8.66 27.32 5.75
C ARG A 66 -9.79 27.70 4.80
N LEU A 67 -11.01 27.81 5.33
CA LEU A 67 -12.21 28.23 4.59
C LEU A 67 -12.05 29.63 3.96
N ASP A 68 -11.16 30.45 4.50
CA ASP A 68 -10.82 31.79 4.00
C ASP A 68 -9.99 31.77 2.70
N LEU A 69 -9.29 30.66 2.41
CA LEU A 69 -8.38 30.55 1.26
C LEU A 69 -8.90 29.65 0.15
N TYR A 70 -9.75 28.68 0.47
CA TYR A 70 -10.17 27.64 -0.47
C TYR A 70 -11.68 27.69 -0.70
N MET A 71 -12.06 27.82 -1.97
CA MET A 71 -13.46 27.80 -2.41
C MET A 71 -14.04 26.39 -2.24
N ASP A 72 -15.30 26.30 -1.81
CA ASP A 72 -15.98 25.03 -1.57
C ASP A 72 -16.17 24.21 -2.87
N GLU A 73 -16.26 24.89 -4.01
CA GLU A 73 -16.44 24.30 -5.33
C GLU A 73 -15.17 23.65 -5.90
N LEU A 74 -14.01 23.80 -5.25
CA LEU A 74 -12.79 23.18 -5.74
C LEU A 74 -12.93 21.65 -5.74
N THR A 75 -12.74 21.03 -6.90
CA THR A 75 -12.79 19.58 -7.09
C THR A 75 -11.39 19.02 -7.36
N CYS A 76 -11.27 17.69 -7.38
CA CYS A 76 -10.03 17.01 -7.75
C CYS A 76 -9.51 17.55 -9.08
N ARG A 77 -8.24 17.98 -9.11
CA ARG A 77 -7.66 18.59 -10.31
C ARG A 77 -7.57 17.64 -11.50
N SER A 78 -7.59 16.33 -11.24
CA SER A 78 -7.46 15.31 -12.29
C SER A 78 -8.78 15.02 -13.01
N CYS A 79 -9.91 14.92 -12.29
CA CYS A 79 -11.21 14.63 -12.91
C CYS A 79 -12.16 15.82 -12.97
N ILE A 80 -11.93 16.85 -12.15
CA ILE A 80 -12.67 18.13 -12.11
C ILE A 80 -14.12 18.00 -11.63
N ASP A 81 -14.62 16.79 -11.38
CA ASP A 81 -16.03 16.52 -11.06
C ASP A 81 -16.29 15.93 -9.66
N CYS A 82 -15.24 15.51 -8.94
CA CYS A 82 -15.36 14.86 -7.64
C CYS A 82 -14.62 15.62 -6.54
N MET A 83 -15.09 15.50 -5.30
CA MET A 83 -14.33 15.98 -4.14
C MET A 83 -13.05 15.17 -3.95
N GLU A 84 -11.93 15.85 -3.69
CA GLU A 84 -10.64 15.18 -3.47
C GLU A 84 -10.43 14.91 -1.98
N ASP A 85 -10.89 13.75 -1.53
CA ASP A 85 -10.47 13.13 -0.28
C ASP A 85 -9.32 12.13 -0.53
N LEU A 86 -8.83 11.49 0.52
CA LEU A 86 -7.68 10.58 0.40
C LEU A 86 -7.98 9.37 -0.48
N MET A 87 -9.21 8.86 -0.39
CA MET A 87 -9.64 7.75 -1.23
C MET A 87 -9.66 8.16 -2.70
N HIS A 88 -10.29 9.29 -3.02
CA HIS A 88 -10.35 9.81 -4.38
C HIS A 88 -8.97 10.15 -4.94
N LEU A 89 -8.03 10.61 -4.10
CA LEU A 89 -6.65 10.89 -4.52
C LEU A 89 -5.99 9.70 -5.23
N PHE A 90 -6.23 8.48 -4.74
CA PHE A 90 -5.69 7.22 -5.30
C PHE A 90 -6.66 6.51 -6.24
N MET A 91 -7.97 6.67 -6.03
CA MET A 91 -9.02 5.96 -6.78
C MET A 91 -9.61 6.80 -7.92
N CYS A 92 -9.14 8.03 -8.13
CA CYS A 92 -9.59 8.91 -9.21
C CYS A 92 -9.46 8.20 -10.56
N LYS A 93 -10.56 8.15 -11.32
CA LYS A 93 -10.62 7.48 -12.64
C LYS A 93 -9.53 7.96 -13.60
N ARG A 94 -9.17 9.24 -13.54
CA ARG A 94 -8.13 9.86 -14.39
C ARG A 94 -6.70 9.49 -13.98
N ARG A 95 -6.51 8.90 -12.80
CA ARG A 95 -5.22 8.39 -12.28
C ARG A 95 -5.16 6.87 -12.24
N HIS A 96 -6.23 6.19 -12.64
CA HIS A 96 -6.39 4.74 -12.53
C HIS A 96 -5.28 3.96 -13.25
N LEU A 97 -4.92 4.36 -14.47
CA LEU A 97 -3.90 3.66 -15.26
C LEU A 97 -2.49 3.74 -14.64
N PRO A 98 -1.97 4.93 -14.25
CA PRO A 98 -0.73 5.03 -13.48
C PRO A 98 -0.75 4.20 -12.19
N MET A 99 -1.84 4.28 -11.43
CA MET A 99 -1.98 3.53 -10.17
C MET A 99 -1.96 2.02 -10.41
N GLN A 100 -2.67 1.54 -11.44
CA GLN A 100 -2.67 0.13 -11.82
C GLN A 100 -1.27 -0.34 -12.26
N GLN A 101 -0.48 0.49 -12.96
CA GLN A 101 0.89 0.17 -13.32
C GLN A 101 1.80 0.03 -12.09
N ILE A 102 1.64 0.92 -11.10
CA ILE A 102 2.36 0.84 -9.82
C ILE A 102 2.04 -0.48 -9.10
N LEU A 103 0.76 -0.85 -8.99
CA LEU A 103 0.36 -2.12 -8.37
C LEU A 103 0.85 -3.34 -9.14
N LEU A 104 0.82 -3.30 -10.46
CA LEU A 104 1.34 -4.39 -11.29
C LEU A 104 2.85 -4.58 -11.07
N SER A 105 3.60 -3.47 -11.01
CA SER A 105 5.02 -3.50 -10.69
C SER A 105 5.26 -4.06 -9.28
N TYR A 106 4.46 -3.66 -8.30
CA TYR A 106 4.52 -4.22 -6.93
C TYR A 106 4.32 -5.74 -6.95
N GLN A 107 3.23 -6.19 -7.58
CA GLN A 107 2.88 -7.60 -7.67
C GLN A 107 4.02 -8.40 -8.32
N ASN A 108 4.60 -7.89 -9.41
CA ASN A 108 5.71 -8.53 -10.10
C ASN A 108 6.97 -8.65 -9.23
N HIS A 109 7.28 -7.64 -8.41
CA HIS A 109 8.41 -7.73 -7.47
C HIS A 109 8.19 -8.82 -6.41
N LEU A 110 6.97 -8.94 -5.87
CA LEU A 110 6.64 -10.04 -4.96
C LEU A 110 6.74 -11.41 -5.65
N ILE A 111 6.19 -11.53 -6.85
CA ILE A 111 6.27 -12.77 -7.65
C ILE A 111 7.74 -13.16 -7.85
N SER A 112 8.60 -12.20 -8.22
CA SER A 112 10.02 -12.46 -8.39
C SER A 112 10.67 -12.99 -7.10
N LYS A 113 10.34 -12.42 -5.93
CA LYS A 113 10.89 -12.90 -4.66
C LYS A 113 10.36 -14.27 -4.25
N ILE A 114 9.10 -14.58 -4.55
CA ILE A 114 8.53 -15.91 -4.35
C ILE A 114 9.22 -16.94 -5.28
N GLN A 115 9.49 -16.58 -6.53
CA GLN A 115 10.22 -17.44 -7.47
C GLN A 115 11.67 -17.68 -7.03
N GLU A 116 12.37 -16.64 -6.57
CA GLU A 116 13.71 -16.76 -6.00
C GLU A 116 13.72 -17.72 -4.78
N ALA A 117 12.80 -17.52 -3.84
CA ALA A 117 12.66 -18.38 -2.67
C ALA A 117 12.33 -19.83 -3.04
N GLY A 118 11.41 -20.05 -3.99
CA GLY A 118 11.06 -21.37 -4.49
C GLY A 118 12.25 -22.10 -5.12
N LYS A 119 13.07 -21.41 -5.92
CA LYS A 119 14.30 -21.96 -6.49
C LYS A 119 15.30 -22.37 -5.40
N LEU A 120 15.47 -21.53 -4.37
CA LEU A 120 16.39 -21.81 -3.27
C LEU A 120 15.93 -22.99 -2.39
N ALA A 121 14.62 -23.17 -2.25
CA ALA A 121 14.03 -24.26 -1.49
C ALA A 121 13.83 -25.55 -2.30
N ASP A 122 14.11 -25.53 -3.62
CA ASP A 122 13.74 -26.60 -4.57
C ASP A 122 12.23 -26.96 -4.52
N ILE A 123 11.38 -25.94 -4.39
CA ILE A 123 9.92 -26.06 -4.33
C ILE A 123 9.28 -25.33 -5.51
N ASN A 124 8.27 -25.96 -6.14
CA ASN A 124 7.49 -25.32 -7.20
C ASN A 124 6.73 -24.08 -6.65
N SER A 125 7.10 -22.89 -7.12
CA SER A 125 6.53 -21.61 -6.67
C SER A 125 5.14 -21.31 -7.26
N THR A 126 4.68 -22.05 -8.26
CA THR A 126 3.44 -21.77 -9.00
C THR A 126 2.20 -21.65 -8.11
N PRO A 127 1.93 -22.56 -7.16
CA PRO A 127 0.74 -22.46 -6.29
C PRO A 127 0.75 -21.19 -5.42
N PHE A 128 1.93 -20.75 -4.98
CA PHE A 128 2.11 -19.54 -4.18
C PHE A 128 1.84 -18.29 -5.00
N ILE A 129 2.30 -18.27 -6.25
CA ILE A 129 2.02 -17.19 -7.20
C ILE A 129 0.52 -17.11 -7.48
N THR A 130 -0.16 -18.25 -7.71
CA THR A 130 -1.62 -18.27 -7.91
C THR A 130 -2.39 -17.75 -6.69
N LYS A 131 -1.96 -18.10 -5.47
CA LYS A 131 -2.53 -17.54 -4.23
C LYS A 131 -2.27 -16.04 -4.12
N LEU A 132 -1.09 -15.56 -4.52
CA LEU A 132 -0.78 -14.13 -4.50
C LEU A 132 -1.66 -13.36 -5.49
N THR A 133 -1.75 -13.83 -6.74
CA THR A 133 -2.45 -13.11 -7.81
C THR A 133 -3.97 -13.09 -7.66
N SER A 134 -4.53 -14.02 -6.88
CA SER A 134 -5.96 -14.05 -6.57
C SER A 134 -6.41 -13.05 -5.50
N LEU A 135 -5.46 -12.38 -4.83
CA LEU A 135 -5.80 -11.34 -3.85
C LEU A 135 -6.55 -10.18 -4.52
N SER A 136 -7.62 -9.73 -3.88
CA SER A 136 -8.42 -8.62 -4.38
C SER A 136 -7.64 -7.31 -4.44
N CYS A 137 -6.60 -7.12 -3.64
CA CYS A 137 -5.90 -5.84 -3.52
C CYS A 137 -5.18 -5.36 -4.79
N TRP A 138 -5.04 -6.22 -5.80
CA TRP A 138 -4.40 -5.87 -7.08
C TRP A 138 -5.30 -5.05 -8.01
N PHE A 139 -6.60 -4.98 -7.73
CA PHE A 139 -7.56 -4.31 -8.62
C PHE A 139 -8.13 -3.05 -7.97
N PHE A 140 -7.84 -1.89 -8.55
CA PHE A 140 -8.47 -0.64 -8.13
C PHE A 140 -9.91 -0.58 -8.62
N SER A 141 -10.86 -0.60 -7.68
CA SER A 141 -12.26 -0.25 -7.91
C SER A 141 -12.84 0.48 -6.70
N SER A 142 -13.85 1.33 -6.91
CA SER A 142 -14.54 2.04 -5.83
C SER A 142 -15.24 1.11 -4.84
N THR A 143 -15.49 -0.14 -5.23
CA THR A 143 -16.11 -1.18 -4.39
C THR A 143 -15.07 -2.09 -3.72
N ASN A 144 -13.81 -2.02 -4.15
CA ASN A 144 -12.75 -2.86 -3.63
C ASN A 144 -11.83 -2.08 -2.69
N TRP A 145 -12.14 -2.21 -1.40
CA TRP A 145 -11.39 -1.52 -0.36
C TRP A 145 -9.98 -2.08 -0.14
N SER A 146 -9.67 -3.31 -0.57
CA SER A 146 -8.38 -3.93 -0.25
C SER A 146 -7.20 -3.29 -0.97
N SER A 147 -7.38 -2.75 -2.18
CA SER A 147 -6.34 -1.98 -2.86
C SER A 147 -6.03 -0.66 -2.14
N TYR A 148 -7.06 0.00 -1.60
CA TYR A 148 -6.89 1.21 -0.80
C TYR A 148 -6.19 0.90 0.53
N VAL A 149 -6.57 -0.20 1.21
CA VAL A 149 -5.91 -0.68 2.43
C VAL A 149 -4.42 -0.97 2.19
N LEU A 150 -4.08 -1.60 1.07
CA LEU A 150 -2.68 -1.84 0.67
C LEU A 150 -1.91 -0.53 0.45
N VAL A 151 -2.47 0.44 -0.29
CA VAL A 151 -1.85 1.75 -0.52
C VAL A 151 -1.65 2.51 0.79
N ARG A 152 -2.57 2.38 1.76
CA ARG A 152 -2.44 2.96 3.10
C ARG A 152 -1.32 2.34 3.95
N GLY A 153 -0.64 1.31 3.45
CA GLY A 153 0.44 0.62 4.15
C GLY A 153 -0.02 -0.49 5.09
N CYS A 154 -1.31 -0.85 5.08
CA CYS A 154 -1.82 -1.99 5.85
C CYS A 154 -1.64 -3.25 5.02
N LEU A 155 -0.70 -4.11 5.41
CA LEU A 155 -0.23 -5.21 4.57
C LEU A 155 -0.97 -6.51 4.86
N PRO A 156 -1.25 -7.34 3.84
CA PRO A 156 -1.93 -8.62 4.04
C PRO A 156 -0.96 -9.66 4.60
N LYS A 157 -1.45 -10.47 5.55
CA LYS A 157 -0.71 -11.58 6.15
C LYS A 157 -0.16 -12.55 5.11
N LEU A 158 -0.93 -12.78 4.05
CA LEU A 158 -0.55 -13.68 2.96
C LEU A 158 0.81 -13.32 2.34
N PHE A 159 1.22 -12.05 2.31
CA PHE A 159 2.53 -11.68 1.73
C PHE A 159 3.71 -12.34 2.46
N VAL A 160 3.62 -12.48 3.78
CA VAL A 160 4.66 -13.12 4.59
C VAL A 160 4.45 -14.63 4.62
N ASP A 161 3.21 -15.10 4.79
CA ASP A 161 2.90 -16.53 4.85
C ASP A 161 3.40 -17.28 3.61
N LEU A 162 3.26 -16.70 2.40
CA LEU A 162 3.75 -17.32 1.16
C LEU A 162 5.27 -17.54 1.14
N LEU A 163 6.05 -16.66 1.77
CA LEU A 163 7.51 -16.81 1.88
C LEU A 163 7.88 -17.77 3.01
N VAL A 164 7.13 -17.74 4.12
CA VAL A 164 7.32 -18.67 5.23
C VAL A 164 7.07 -20.11 4.81
N ASP A 165 6.02 -20.36 4.02
CA ASP A 165 5.73 -21.66 3.45
C ASP A 165 6.82 -22.15 2.48
N LEU A 166 7.65 -21.24 1.95
CA LEU A 166 8.86 -21.52 1.17
C LEU A 166 10.12 -21.61 2.06
N SER A 167 9.94 -21.92 3.35
CA SER A 167 11.01 -22.08 4.34
C SER A 167 11.83 -20.80 4.63
N ILE A 168 11.33 -19.62 4.27
CA ILE A 168 11.97 -18.36 4.64
C ILE A 168 11.56 -17.98 6.08
N PRO A 169 12.51 -17.73 7.01
CA PRO A 169 12.16 -17.29 8.35
C PRO A 169 11.29 -16.02 8.34
N ARG A 170 10.25 -15.97 9.17
CA ARG A 170 9.26 -14.87 9.17
C ARG A 170 9.91 -13.48 9.21
N ASN A 171 10.93 -13.28 10.04
CA ASN A 171 11.65 -11.99 10.13
C ASN A 171 12.34 -11.61 8.82
N SER A 172 12.88 -12.59 8.08
CA SER A 172 13.49 -12.37 6.77
C SER A 172 12.42 -12.06 5.73
N ALA A 173 11.30 -12.79 5.75
CA ALA A 173 10.14 -12.52 4.88
C ALA A 173 9.58 -11.10 5.10
N MET A 174 9.42 -10.67 6.35
CA MET A 174 9.00 -9.31 6.69
C MET A 174 9.97 -8.25 6.14
N LYS A 175 11.28 -8.45 6.23
CA LYS A 175 12.28 -7.54 5.64
C LYS A 175 12.14 -7.45 4.12
N VAL A 176 11.93 -8.58 3.45
CA VAL A 176 11.72 -8.62 1.99
C VAL A 176 10.47 -7.84 1.60
N VAL A 177 9.34 -8.12 2.26
CA VAL A 177 8.07 -7.44 1.98
C VAL A 177 8.16 -5.93 2.30
N ALA A 178 8.79 -5.56 3.42
CA ALA A 178 8.97 -4.16 3.80
C ALA A 178 9.87 -3.40 2.81
N ALA A 179 10.93 -4.04 2.31
CA ALA A 179 11.81 -3.45 1.31
C ALA A 179 11.09 -3.22 -0.02
N ILE A 180 10.26 -4.17 -0.46
CA ILE A 180 9.41 -3.99 -1.63
C ILE A 180 8.44 -2.83 -1.39
N HIS A 181 7.69 -2.86 -0.29
CA HIS A 181 6.66 -1.86 -0.01
C HIS A 181 7.20 -0.42 0.05
N ASN A 182 8.33 -0.20 0.71
CA ASN A 182 8.96 1.12 0.81
C ASN A 182 9.42 1.70 -0.54
N ASN A 183 9.53 0.89 -1.60
CA ASN A 183 9.82 1.42 -2.95
C ASN A 183 8.57 1.96 -3.64
N PHE A 184 7.37 1.65 -3.14
CA PHE A 184 6.09 2.01 -3.75
C PHE A 184 5.30 3.07 -2.96
N VAL A 185 5.61 3.25 -1.67
CA VAL A 185 5.06 4.28 -0.77
C VAL A 185 6.20 5.19 -0.37
#